data_AF-A0A3B9TUJ5-F1
#
_entry.id   AF-A0A3B9TUJ5-F1
#
_cell.length_a   1.000
_cell.length_b   1.000
_cell.length_c   1.000
_cell.angle_alpha   90.00
_cell.angle_beta   90.00
_cell.angle_gamma   90.00
#
_symmetry.space_group_name_H-M   'P 1'
#
loop_
_entity.id
_entity.type
_entity.pdbx_description
1 polymer ?
#
loop_
_entity_poly.entity_id
_entity_poly.type
_entity_poly.pdbx_seq_one_letter_code
_entity_poly.pdbx_strand_id
1 'polypeptide(L)'
;MFKFPFRRRATILGLVTAALLAGHAARSLAADYATILMYHRFGEDRYPSTNVTLEQFEEHLEILASGPYNVMPLDEVVEHLQAGKPLPDRSVAITIDDAYLSVFEEAFPRLKERGFTATLFIATRPVDRNLPGYMDWDQIREWQAAGFGVGSQTQTHPHMHQIPIEDSRRELEVSNERFLAELGLRPTLFAYPYGEYNRAVLELVRDTGFEAAFGQNSGVAHGYNGFFELPRFALNEQYGDRNRLETAINGLPLKVNQIVPEDVVLTTNPPLYGFTLSADMDQERQLRCFNSKYGKLDVAIIGRRAEIRMPGPLVGKRPRVNCTMPGPEGRWRWFGRQFLPE
;
A
#
# COMPACT_ATOMS: atom_id res chain seq x y z
N MET A 1 -0.19 -78.64 55.07
CA MET A 1 0.24 -77.25 55.34
C MET A 1 -0.07 -76.41 54.08
N PHE A 2 -0.95 -75.42 54.26
CA PHE A 2 -1.51 -74.37 53.38
C PHE A 2 -1.03 -74.11 51.91
N LYS A 3 -1.99 -74.29 50.98
CA LYS A 3 -2.58 -73.37 49.95
C LYS A 3 -1.97 -71.97 49.57
N PHE A 4 -1.95 -71.73 48.23
CA PHE A 4 -2.16 -70.46 47.44
C PHE A 4 -1.02 -69.38 47.37
N PRO A 5 -1.01 -68.37 46.42
CA PRO A 5 -0.75 -68.49 44.97
C PRO A 5 0.01 -67.29 44.31
N PHE A 6 0.12 -67.32 42.96
CA PHE A 6 0.11 -66.21 41.98
C PHE A 6 0.69 -64.82 42.33
N ARG A 7 1.61 -64.33 41.49
CA ARG A 7 1.43 -63.03 40.77
C ARG A 7 2.45 -62.88 39.63
N ARG A 8 1.98 -63.01 38.39
CA ARG A 8 2.65 -62.49 37.19
C ARG A 8 2.63 -60.96 37.27
N ARG A 9 3.79 -60.31 37.24
CA ARG A 9 3.90 -58.88 36.98
C ARG A 9 3.92 -58.67 35.47
N ALA A 10 2.82 -58.15 34.92
CA ALA A 10 2.79 -57.59 33.59
C ALA A 10 3.38 -56.17 33.68
N THR A 11 4.52 -55.95 33.05
CA THR A 11 5.08 -54.61 32.84
C THR A 11 4.35 -54.02 31.65
N ILE A 12 3.43 -53.08 31.90
CA ILE A 12 2.82 -52.26 30.84
C ILE A 12 3.89 -51.25 30.42
N LEU A 13 4.54 -51.51 29.28
CA LEU A 13 5.38 -50.53 28.61
C LEU A 13 4.43 -49.56 27.89
N GLY A 14 4.16 -48.41 28.52
CA GLY A 14 3.40 -47.33 27.91
C GLY A 14 4.21 -46.76 26.73
N LEU A 15 3.74 -47.02 25.51
CA LEU A 15 4.17 -46.29 24.32
C LEU A 15 3.66 -44.85 24.45
N VAL A 16 4.54 -43.94 24.83
CA VAL A 16 4.35 -42.51 24.59
C VAL A 16 4.63 -42.29 23.11
N THR A 17 3.59 -42.37 22.28
CA THR A 17 3.64 -41.86 20.91
C THR A 17 3.75 -40.35 20.98
N ALA A 18 4.98 -39.84 20.84
CA ALA A 18 5.22 -38.44 20.54
C ALA A 18 4.53 -38.13 19.21
N ALA A 19 3.36 -37.49 19.28
CA ALA A 19 2.71 -36.91 18.12
C ALA A 19 3.61 -35.78 17.62
N LEU A 20 4.38 -36.07 16.58
CA LEU A 20 4.98 -35.05 15.72
C LEU A 20 3.82 -34.22 15.14
N LEU A 21 3.53 -33.09 15.79
CA LEU A 21 2.81 -31.99 15.16
C LEU A 21 3.65 -31.52 13.99
N ALA A 22 3.46 -32.16 12.83
CA ALA A 22 3.88 -31.62 11.55
C ALA A 22 3.08 -30.34 11.35
N GLY A 23 3.64 -29.22 11.81
CA GLY A 23 3.17 -27.90 11.49
C GLY A 23 3.01 -27.82 9.97
N HIS A 24 1.79 -27.56 9.52
CA HIS A 24 1.56 -27.15 8.15
C HIS A 24 2.13 -25.74 8.01
N ALA A 25 3.45 -25.63 7.93
CA ALA A 25 4.07 -24.49 7.28
C ALA A 25 3.63 -24.60 5.83
N ALA A 26 2.51 -23.95 5.50
CA ALA A 26 2.18 -23.62 4.13
C ALA A 26 3.47 -23.03 3.55
N ARG A 27 4.06 -23.70 2.56
CA ARG A 27 5.17 -23.13 1.79
C ARG A 27 4.61 -21.84 1.22
N SER A 28 4.89 -20.71 1.85
CA SER A 28 4.52 -19.41 1.33
C SER A 28 5.15 -19.34 -0.06
N LEU A 29 4.33 -19.28 -1.10
CA LEU A 29 4.85 -19.07 -2.44
C LEU A 29 5.61 -17.74 -2.41
N ALA A 30 6.88 -17.77 -2.79
CA ALA A 30 7.74 -16.61 -2.83
C ALA A 30 7.19 -15.60 -3.85
N ALA A 31 6.80 -14.43 -3.38
CA ALA A 31 6.33 -13.30 -4.18
C ALA A 31 7.37 -12.16 -4.15
N ASP A 32 7.39 -11.34 -5.19
CA ASP A 32 8.21 -10.12 -5.29
C ASP A 32 7.35 -8.85 -5.32
N TYR A 33 6.20 -8.91 -4.65
CA TYR A 33 5.19 -7.86 -4.62
C TYR A 33 4.37 -7.87 -3.32
N ALA A 34 3.69 -6.75 -3.06
CA ALA A 34 2.69 -6.63 -2.02
C ALA A 34 1.56 -5.68 -2.44
N THR A 35 0.35 -5.90 -1.91
CA THR A 35 -0.73 -4.93 -2.04
C THR A 35 -0.64 -3.93 -0.90
N ILE A 36 -0.69 -2.63 -1.21
CA ILE A 36 -0.69 -1.56 -0.20
C ILE A 36 -2.06 -0.91 -0.21
N LEU A 37 -2.76 -0.96 0.93
CA LEU A 37 -4.05 -0.31 1.15
C LEU A 37 -3.82 1.08 1.75
N MET A 38 -4.63 2.06 1.36
CA MET A 38 -4.56 3.43 1.86
C MET A 38 -5.93 3.87 2.37
N TYR A 39 -5.99 4.21 3.65
CA TYR A 39 -7.12 4.81 4.34
C TYR A 39 -6.78 6.24 4.80
N HIS A 40 -7.77 6.98 5.31
CA HIS A 40 -7.56 8.32 5.88
C HIS A 40 -8.40 8.47 7.16
N ARG A 41 -9.74 8.44 7.05
CA ARG A 41 -10.70 8.56 8.17
C ARG A 41 -11.55 7.31 8.34
N PHE A 42 -12.12 7.15 9.53
CA PHE A 42 -12.95 6.02 9.92
C PHE A 42 -14.22 6.50 10.63
N GLY A 43 -15.40 6.22 10.07
CA GLY A 43 -16.69 6.59 10.67
C GLY A 43 -17.03 8.09 10.64
N GLU A 44 -16.32 8.88 9.82
CA GLU A 44 -16.56 10.31 9.66
C GLU A 44 -17.37 10.62 8.38
N ASP A 45 -18.65 10.26 8.38
CA ASP A 45 -19.56 10.32 7.21
C ASP A 45 -19.68 11.71 6.54
N ARG A 46 -19.23 12.77 7.21
CA ARG A 46 -19.15 14.12 6.64
C ARG A 46 -18.13 14.21 5.49
N TYR A 47 -17.16 13.30 5.41
CA TYR A 47 -16.04 13.33 4.46
C TYR A 47 -15.92 12.03 3.63
N PRO A 48 -16.97 11.65 2.87
CA PRO A 48 -17.08 10.31 2.26
C PRO A 48 -15.97 9.99 1.24
N SER A 49 -15.33 11.00 0.65
CA SER A 49 -14.22 10.81 -0.30
C SER A 49 -12.89 10.41 0.35
N THR A 50 -12.76 10.60 1.67
CA THR A 50 -11.58 10.28 2.48
C THR A 50 -11.95 9.52 3.76
N ASN A 51 -13.11 8.89 3.79
CA ASN A 51 -13.63 8.15 4.94
C ASN A 51 -13.97 6.74 4.50
N VAL A 52 -13.77 5.74 5.34
CA VAL A 52 -14.51 4.47 5.25
C VAL A 52 -15.52 4.42 6.39
N THR A 53 -16.68 3.82 6.16
CA THR A 53 -17.60 3.55 7.28
C THR A 53 -16.96 2.52 8.23
N LEU A 54 -17.39 2.52 9.49
CA LEU A 54 -16.90 1.52 10.44
C LEU A 54 -17.32 0.10 10.01
N GLU A 55 -18.50 -0.06 9.41
CA GLU A 55 -18.96 -1.34 8.86
C GLU A 55 -18.03 -1.83 7.73
N GLN A 56 -17.66 -0.95 6.79
CA GLN A 56 -16.69 -1.28 5.74
C GLN A 56 -15.35 -1.68 6.34
N PHE A 57 -14.85 -0.92 7.32
CA PHE A 57 -13.57 -1.21 7.92
C PHE A 57 -13.56 -2.55 8.68
N GLU A 58 -14.59 -2.84 9.48
CA GLU A 58 -14.74 -4.14 10.15
C GLU A 58 -14.76 -5.28 9.13
N GLU A 59 -15.53 -5.15 8.05
CA GLU A 59 -15.56 -6.15 6.98
C GLU A 59 -14.17 -6.35 6.34
N HIS A 60 -13.40 -5.27 6.13
CA HIS A 60 -12.03 -5.37 5.61
C HIS A 60 -11.14 -6.16 6.56
N LEU A 61 -11.20 -5.87 7.85
CA LEU A 61 -10.42 -6.56 8.86
C LEU A 61 -10.80 -8.04 8.97
N GLU A 62 -12.08 -8.38 8.88
CA GLU A 62 -12.55 -9.76 8.87
C GLU A 62 -12.05 -10.54 7.64
N ILE A 63 -12.09 -9.94 6.46
CA ILE A 63 -11.57 -10.56 5.22
C ILE A 63 -10.06 -10.81 5.35
N LEU A 64 -9.31 -9.84 5.86
CA LEU A 64 -7.87 -9.98 6.06
C LEU A 64 -7.54 -11.07 7.09
N ALA A 65 -8.32 -11.17 8.17
CA ALA A 65 -8.07 -12.13 9.26
C ALA A 65 -8.50 -13.56 8.92
N SER A 66 -9.56 -13.73 8.13
CA SER A 66 -10.11 -15.05 7.77
C SER A 66 -9.55 -15.62 6.47
N GLY A 67 -8.97 -14.77 5.62
CA GLY A 67 -8.42 -15.15 4.32
C GLY A 67 -6.95 -15.58 4.36
N PRO A 68 -6.39 -15.93 3.19
CA PRO A 68 -4.99 -16.34 3.05
C PRO A 68 -4.01 -15.13 2.98
N TYR A 69 -4.32 -14.03 3.68
CA TYR A 69 -3.58 -12.77 3.58
C TYR A 69 -2.53 -12.65 4.67
N ASN A 70 -1.43 -11.98 4.35
CA ASN A 70 -0.32 -11.75 5.28
C ASN A 70 -0.20 -10.24 5.53
N VAL A 71 -0.83 -9.74 6.59
CA VAL A 71 -0.70 -8.33 6.98
C VAL A 71 0.70 -8.11 7.54
N MET A 72 1.49 -7.26 6.88
CA MET A 72 2.91 -7.04 7.20
C MET A 72 3.22 -5.55 7.44
N PRO A 73 4.23 -5.23 8.28
CA PRO A 73 4.76 -3.88 8.40
C PRO A 73 5.24 -3.35 7.04
N LEU A 74 4.95 -2.09 6.73
CA LEU A 74 5.25 -1.52 5.41
C LEU A 74 6.76 -1.40 5.18
N ASP A 75 7.52 -1.05 6.21
CA ASP A 75 8.98 -0.99 6.20
C ASP A 75 9.60 -2.35 5.91
N GLU A 76 9.13 -3.42 6.53
CA GLU A 76 9.56 -4.80 6.21
C GLU A 76 9.22 -5.18 4.76
N VAL A 77 8.03 -4.80 4.28
CA VAL A 77 7.64 -5.02 2.88
C VAL A 77 8.60 -4.29 1.93
N VAL A 78 8.92 -3.02 2.19
CA VAL A 78 9.86 -2.24 1.38
C VAL A 78 11.26 -2.85 1.43
N GLU A 79 11.76 -3.20 2.62
CA GLU A 79 13.07 -3.83 2.80
C GLU A 79 13.18 -5.12 1.98
N HIS A 80 12.16 -5.98 2.05
CA HIS A 80 12.13 -7.23 1.29
C HIS A 80 12.17 -6.98 -0.22
N LEU A 81 11.34 -6.06 -0.72
CA LEU A 81 11.30 -5.74 -2.14
C LEU A 81 12.64 -5.14 -2.64
N GLN A 82 13.28 -4.29 -1.85
CA GLN A 82 14.58 -3.69 -2.19
C GLN A 82 15.72 -4.71 -2.15
N ALA A 83 15.71 -5.60 -1.17
CA ALA A 83 16.71 -6.64 -1.01
C ALA A 83 16.51 -7.85 -1.96
N GLY A 84 15.41 -7.87 -2.74
CA GLY A 84 15.01 -9.03 -3.54
C GLY A 84 14.70 -10.27 -2.70
N LYS A 85 14.37 -10.08 -1.41
CA LYS A 85 13.93 -11.16 -0.53
C LYS A 85 12.46 -11.48 -0.86
N PRO A 86 12.08 -12.76 -0.88
CA PRO A 86 10.71 -13.12 -1.16
C PRO A 86 9.77 -12.65 -0.03
N LEU A 87 8.58 -12.25 -0.41
CA LEU A 87 7.43 -12.04 0.46
C LEU A 87 6.50 -13.26 0.38
N PRO A 88 5.70 -13.54 1.41
CA PRO A 88 4.55 -14.42 1.26
C PRO A 88 3.61 -13.94 0.14
N ASP A 89 3.05 -14.86 -0.65
CA ASP A 89 1.96 -14.48 -1.55
C ASP A 89 0.83 -13.82 -0.75
N ARG A 90 0.15 -12.84 -1.35
CA ARG A 90 -0.93 -12.07 -0.71
C ARG A 90 -0.49 -11.29 0.54
N SER A 91 0.76 -10.83 0.56
CA SER A 91 1.20 -9.81 1.51
C SER A 91 0.44 -8.51 1.29
N VAL A 92 -0.07 -7.96 2.40
CA VAL A 92 -0.85 -6.72 2.44
C VAL A 92 -0.22 -5.78 3.47
N ALA A 93 0.06 -4.53 3.08
CA ALA A 93 0.43 -3.48 4.01
C ALA A 93 -0.74 -2.48 4.14
N ILE A 94 -1.06 -2.09 5.38
CA ILE A 94 -2.10 -1.09 5.67
C ILE A 94 -1.40 0.25 5.90
N THR A 95 -1.84 1.28 5.18
CA THR A 95 -1.37 2.66 5.34
C THR A 95 -2.52 3.59 5.61
N ILE A 96 -2.27 4.61 6.40
CA ILE A 96 -3.25 5.61 6.81
C ILE A 96 -2.58 6.98 6.67
N ASP A 97 -3.22 7.90 5.95
CA ASP A 97 -2.69 9.24 5.71
C ASP A 97 -3.32 10.27 6.68
N ASP A 98 -2.65 11.42 6.82
CA ASP A 98 -3.09 12.67 7.45
C ASP A 98 -3.20 12.71 9.00
N ALA A 99 -3.14 11.58 9.71
CA ALA A 99 -3.23 11.54 11.18
C ALA A 99 -4.51 12.16 11.78
N TYR A 100 -5.66 11.85 11.19
CA TYR A 100 -6.95 12.22 11.76
C TYR A 100 -7.21 11.51 13.09
N LEU A 101 -7.99 12.13 13.97
CA LEU A 101 -8.27 11.60 15.30
C LEU A 101 -8.99 10.24 15.24
N SER A 102 -9.86 10.02 14.24
CA SER A 102 -10.53 8.73 14.01
C SER A 102 -9.56 7.56 13.77
N VAL A 103 -8.32 7.83 13.35
CA VAL A 103 -7.28 6.81 13.27
C VAL A 103 -6.99 6.23 14.65
N PHE A 104 -6.82 7.09 15.65
CA PHE A 104 -6.52 6.68 17.02
C PHE A 104 -7.75 6.12 17.74
N GLU A 105 -8.90 6.76 17.57
CA GLU A 105 -10.13 6.38 18.29
C GLU A 105 -10.76 5.10 17.72
N GLU A 106 -10.72 4.91 16.40
CA GLU A 106 -11.45 3.81 15.75
C GLU A 106 -10.53 2.76 15.15
N ALA A 107 -9.56 3.15 14.32
CA ALA A 107 -8.74 2.17 13.59
C ALA A 107 -7.71 1.46 14.48
N PHE A 108 -6.99 2.22 15.30
CA PHE A 108 -5.93 1.73 16.15
C PHE A 108 -6.35 0.59 17.10
N PRO A 109 -7.43 0.71 17.91
CA PRO A 109 -7.85 -0.38 18.79
C PRO A 109 -8.26 -1.65 18.02
N ARG A 110 -8.93 -1.50 16.87
CA ARG A 110 -9.39 -2.62 16.04
C ARG A 110 -8.27 -3.39 15.37
N LEU A 111 -7.24 -2.67 14.91
CA LEU A 111 -6.02 -3.27 14.37
C LEU A 111 -5.26 -4.04 15.46
N LYS A 112 -5.10 -3.43 16.65
CA LYS A 112 -4.45 -4.08 17.80
C LYS A 112 -5.14 -5.36 18.25
N GLU A 113 -6.47 -5.35 18.34
CA GLU A 113 -7.27 -6.52 18.74
C GLU A 113 -7.01 -7.74 17.83
N ARG A 114 -6.74 -7.49 16.55
CA ARG A 114 -6.47 -8.53 15.53
C ARG A 114 -4.99 -8.84 15.33
N GLY A 115 -4.09 -8.18 16.06
CA GLY A 115 -2.65 -8.32 15.87
C GLY A 115 -2.15 -7.78 14.54
N PHE A 116 -2.90 -6.88 13.90
CA PHE A 116 -2.48 -6.21 12.67
C PHE A 116 -1.63 -4.98 12.96
N THR A 117 -0.84 -4.62 11.96
CA THR A 117 -0.01 -3.42 11.93
C THR A 117 -0.49 -2.47 10.83
N ALA A 118 -0.12 -1.21 10.95
CA ALA A 118 -0.31 -0.20 9.91
C ALA A 118 0.80 0.86 10.00
N THR A 119 0.99 1.61 8.92
CA THR A 119 1.87 2.78 8.90
C THR A 119 1.05 4.06 8.77
N LEU A 120 1.28 5.00 9.69
CA LEU A 120 0.66 6.32 9.69
C LEU A 120 1.56 7.35 8.99
N PHE A 121 1.13 7.90 7.86
CA PHE A 121 1.80 9.02 7.20
C PHE A 121 1.29 10.34 7.78
N ILE A 122 2.20 11.18 8.26
CA ILE A 122 1.85 12.34 9.10
C ILE A 122 2.28 13.63 8.40
N ALA A 123 1.32 14.55 8.23
CA ALA A 123 1.61 15.96 7.99
C ALA A 123 1.82 16.64 9.36
N THR A 124 3.00 17.21 9.62
CA THR A 124 3.36 17.60 10.99
C THR A 124 2.64 18.85 11.50
N ARG A 125 2.30 19.81 10.64
CA ARG A 125 1.69 21.09 11.05
C ARG A 125 0.28 20.93 11.63
N PRO A 126 -0.65 20.13 11.06
CA PRO A 126 -1.94 19.88 11.68
C PRO A 126 -1.84 19.38 13.13
N VAL A 127 -0.92 18.44 13.38
CA VAL A 127 -0.62 17.87 14.70
C VAL A 127 0.00 18.94 15.61
N ASP A 128 1.04 19.64 15.15
CA ASP A 128 1.72 20.71 15.92
C ASP A 128 0.79 21.83 16.38
N ARG A 129 -0.20 22.15 15.54
CA ARG A 129 -1.18 23.21 15.82
C ARG A 129 -2.36 22.71 16.64
N ASN A 130 -2.40 21.44 17.03
CA ASN A 130 -3.52 20.79 17.69
C ASN A 130 -4.85 21.11 16.97
N LEU A 131 -4.86 20.97 15.65
CA LEU A 131 -6.08 21.26 14.88
C LEU A 131 -7.19 20.28 15.30
N PRO A 132 -8.44 20.76 15.50
CA PRO A 132 -9.55 19.87 15.85
C PRO A 132 -9.73 18.75 14.82
N GLY A 133 -9.88 17.52 15.31
CA GLY A 133 -10.05 16.32 14.48
C GLY A 133 -8.76 15.68 13.98
N TYR A 134 -7.60 16.10 14.47
CA TYR A 134 -6.31 15.44 14.27
C TYR A 134 -5.81 14.82 15.57
N MET A 135 -4.95 13.80 15.44
CA MET A 135 -4.18 13.28 16.56
C MET A 135 -3.23 14.35 17.11
N ASP A 136 -2.87 14.24 18.39
CA ASP A 136 -1.74 14.94 18.98
C ASP A 136 -0.47 14.08 19.00
N TRP A 137 0.66 14.66 19.40
CA TRP A 137 1.95 13.95 19.46
C TRP A 137 2.01 12.86 20.53
N ASP A 138 1.21 12.94 21.59
CA ASP A 138 1.21 11.93 22.64
C ASP A 138 0.47 10.67 22.15
N GLN A 139 -0.63 10.84 21.40
CA GLN A 139 -1.31 9.76 20.69
C GLN A 139 -0.42 9.12 19.61
N ILE A 140 0.37 9.92 18.88
CA ILE A 140 1.34 9.40 17.90
C ILE A 140 2.48 8.64 18.59
N ARG A 141 2.95 9.10 19.76
CA ARG A 141 3.92 8.34 20.57
C ARG A 141 3.34 7.03 21.07
N GLU A 142 2.07 6.99 21.47
CA GLU A 142 1.40 5.73 21.84
C GLU A 142 1.30 4.76 20.65
N TRP A 143 0.95 5.28 19.47
CA TRP A 143 0.95 4.53 18.21
C TRP A 143 2.32 3.89 17.93
N GLN A 144 3.40 4.68 18.00
CA GLN A 144 4.77 4.20 17.81
C GLN A 144 5.17 3.18 18.88
N ALA A 145 4.85 3.45 20.16
CA ALA A 145 5.19 2.56 21.28
C ALA A 145 4.47 1.20 21.19
N ALA A 146 3.32 1.15 20.52
CA ALA A 146 2.61 -0.10 20.22
C ALA A 146 3.20 -0.87 19.02
N GLY A 147 4.27 -0.38 18.40
CA GLY A 147 4.97 -1.03 17.28
C GLY A 147 4.38 -0.74 15.90
N PHE A 148 3.50 0.26 15.78
CA PHE A 148 2.98 0.67 14.48
C PHE A 148 3.94 1.65 13.77
N GLY A 149 3.98 1.57 12.44
CA GLY A 149 4.91 2.35 11.62
C GLY A 149 4.53 3.83 11.54
N VAL A 150 5.53 4.68 11.31
CA VAL A 150 5.36 6.12 11.05
C VAL A 150 6.06 6.50 9.75
N GLY A 151 5.36 7.25 8.91
CA GLY A 151 5.83 7.80 7.63
C GLY A 151 5.69 9.32 7.59
N SER A 152 6.41 9.97 6.68
CA SER A 152 6.33 11.42 6.47
C SER A 152 5.35 11.78 5.35
N GLN A 153 4.57 12.85 5.56
CA GLN A 153 3.66 13.43 4.57
C GLN A 153 3.81 14.95 4.54
N THR A 154 5.07 15.43 4.60
CA THR A 154 5.47 16.86 4.62
C THR A 154 5.11 17.61 5.91
N GLN A 155 5.41 18.91 5.96
CA GLN A 155 5.01 19.74 7.09
C GLN A 155 3.54 20.17 6.92
N THR A 156 3.17 20.70 5.76
CA THR A 156 1.92 21.47 5.58
C THR A 156 0.91 20.83 4.65
N HIS A 157 1.25 19.67 4.10
CA HIS A 157 0.46 18.95 3.10
C HIS A 157 0.20 19.75 1.80
N PRO A 158 1.23 20.37 1.18
CA PRO A 158 1.02 21.16 -0.03
C PRO A 158 0.90 20.28 -1.29
N HIS A 159 0.33 20.83 -2.35
CA HIS A 159 0.51 20.29 -3.70
C HIS A 159 1.96 20.52 -4.14
N MET A 160 2.88 19.60 -3.79
CA MET A 160 4.33 19.82 -3.93
C MET A 160 4.77 20.19 -5.35
N HIS A 161 4.11 19.65 -6.37
CA HIS A 161 4.40 19.96 -7.78
C HIS A 161 4.03 21.40 -8.19
N GLN A 162 3.25 22.12 -7.38
CA GLN A 162 2.76 23.49 -7.64
C GLN A 162 3.51 24.57 -6.84
N ILE A 163 4.46 24.17 -5.98
CA ILE A 163 5.28 25.11 -5.21
C ILE A 163 6.73 25.07 -5.73
N PRO A 164 7.51 26.16 -5.53
CA PRO A 164 8.93 26.14 -5.82
C PRO A 164 9.63 24.95 -5.16
N ILE A 165 10.61 24.37 -5.86
CA ILE A 165 11.32 23.18 -5.35
C ILE A 165 12.03 23.44 -4.00
N GLU A 166 12.49 24.67 -3.76
CA GLU A 166 13.08 25.08 -2.48
C GLU A 166 12.06 25.15 -1.34
N ASP A 167 10.79 25.47 -1.63
CA ASP A 167 9.74 25.38 -0.63
C ASP A 167 9.40 23.91 -0.34
N SER A 168 9.37 23.04 -1.36
CA SER A 168 9.27 21.59 -1.16
C SER A 168 10.44 21.03 -0.32
N ARG A 169 11.66 21.54 -0.50
CA ARG A 169 12.81 21.15 0.33
C ARG A 169 12.59 21.54 1.78
N ARG A 170 12.14 22.78 2.02
CA ARG A 170 11.83 23.27 3.38
C ARG A 170 10.72 22.46 4.05
N GLU A 171 9.70 22.04 3.31
CA GLU A 171 8.64 21.16 3.81
C GLU A 171 9.20 19.84 4.37
N LEU A 172 10.17 19.23 3.68
CA LEU A 172 10.82 17.99 4.12
C LEU A 172 11.79 18.22 5.28
N GLU A 173 12.58 19.29 5.24
CA GLU A 173 13.53 19.63 6.32
C GLU A 173 12.80 19.88 7.64
N VAL A 174 11.79 20.75 7.63
CA VAL A 174 11.05 21.12 8.85
C VAL A 174 10.26 19.94 9.40
N SER A 175 9.63 19.13 8.54
CA SER A 175 8.92 17.93 9.01
C SER A 175 9.88 16.89 9.60
N ASN A 176 11.05 16.66 8.98
CA ASN A 176 12.06 15.73 9.48
C ASN A 176 12.66 16.17 10.83
N GLU A 177 12.92 17.46 11.01
CA GLU A 177 13.34 18.00 12.31
C GLU A 177 12.25 17.79 13.37
N ARG A 178 10.98 17.96 12.98
CA ARG A 178 9.86 17.78 13.89
C ARG A 178 9.69 16.33 14.32
N PHE A 179 9.78 15.38 13.41
CA PHE A 179 9.76 13.95 13.75
C PHE A 179 10.92 13.57 14.66
N LEU A 180 12.13 14.08 14.41
CA LEU A 180 13.27 13.79 15.27
C LEU A 180 13.05 14.31 16.69
N ALA A 181 12.47 15.50 16.83
CA ALA A 181 12.17 16.11 18.12
C ALA A 181 11.09 15.35 18.91
N GLU A 182 10.04 14.85 18.22
CA GLU A 182 8.89 14.24 18.89
C GLU A 182 9.02 12.71 19.03
N LEU A 183 9.57 12.02 18.04
CA LEU A 183 9.61 10.56 17.98
C LEU A 183 11.01 9.98 18.13
N GLY A 184 12.04 10.84 18.19
CA GLY A 184 13.45 10.42 18.26
C GLY A 184 13.97 9.78 16.98
N LEU A 185 13.21 9.83 15.89
CA LEU A 185 13.56 9.24 14.60
C LEU A 185 13.14 10.14 13.44
N ARG A 186 13.74 9.92 12.27
CA ARG A 186 13.26 10.46 10.99
C ARG A 186 12.60 9.31 10.23
N PRO A 187 11.33 9.44 9.79
CA PRO A 187 10.69 8.42 8.97
C PRO A 187 11.48 8.17 7.68
N THR A 188 11.63 6.91 7.28
CA THR A 188 12.31 6.54 6.01
C THR A 188 11.33 6.37 4.85
N LEU A 189 10.02 6.36 5.14
CA LEU A 189 8.94 6.19 4.17
C LEU A 189 8.19 7.50 3.97
N PHE A 190 7.84 7.81 2.72
CA PHE A 190 7.18 9.07 2.35
C PHE A 190 5.90 8.88 1.53
N ALA A 191 4.81 9.56 1.90
CA ALA A 191 3.61 9.63 1.07
C ALA A 191 3.49 11.02 0.44
N TYR A 192 3.35 11.09 -0.89
CA TYR A 192 3.12 12.38 -1.55
C TYR A 192 1.73 12.91 -1.18
N PRO A 193 1.60 14.16 -0.69
CA PRO A 193 0.30 14.79 -0.50
C PRO A 193 -0.57 14.66 -1.75
N TYR A 194 -1.82 14.23 -1.57
CA TYR A 194 -2.78 13.96 -2.66
C TYR A 194 -2.35 12.89 -3.69
N GLY A 195 -1.22 12.20 -3.46
CA GLY A 195 -0.58 11.31 -4.43
C GLY A 195 0.01 12.05 -5.62
N GLU A 196 0.38 13.32 -5.45
CA GLU A 196 0.81 14.21 -6.52
C GLU A 196 2.30 14.55 -6.41
N TYR A 197 3.00 14.43 -7.53
CA TYR A 197 4.42 14.73 -7.64
C TYR A 197 4.72 15.16 -9.07
N ASN A 198 5.90 15.73 -9.27
CA ASN A 198 6.55 15.82 -10.57
C ASN A 198 7.95 15.20 -10.44
N ARG A 199 8.71 15.15 -11.54
CA ARG A 199 10.05 14.56 -11.53
C ARG A 199 10.98 15.26 -10.52
N ALA A 200 10.95 16.58 -10.44
CA ALA A 200 11.81 17.34 -9.53
C ALA A 200 11.50 17.02 -8.05
N VAL A 201 10.22 16.91 -7.68
CA VAL A 201 9.79 16.52 -6.34
C VAL A 201 10.19 15.09 -6.02
N LEU A 202 10.06 14.16 -6.98
CA LEU A 202 10.49 12.77 -6.81
C LEU A 202 12.00 12.68 -6.55
N GLU A 203 12.81 13.37 -7.35
CA GLU A 203 14.27 13.43 -7.18
C GLU A 203 14.64 14.05 -5.82
N LEU A 204 13.97 15.14 -5.42
CA LEU A 204 14.14 15.76 -4.11
C LEU A 204 13.83 14.79 -2.94
N VAL A 205 12.71 14.06 -3.01
CA VAL A 205 12.33 13.09 -1.97
C VAL A 205 13.39 11.99 -1.86
N ARG A 206 13.89 11.48 -2.99
CA ARG A 206 15.00 10.52 -3.01
C ARG A 206 16.27 11.08 -2.38
N ASP A 207 16.69 12.26 -2.80
CA ASP A 207 17.94 12.88 -2.36
C ASP A 207 17.90 13.32 -0.88
N THR A 208 16.70 13.51 -0.32
CA THR A 208 16.50 13.78 1.12
C THR A 208 16.81 12.56 1.99
N GLY A 209 16.87 11.35 1.42
CA GLY A 209 17.23 10.11 2.12
C GLY A 209 16.04 9.22 2.50
N PHE A 210 14.86 9.43 1.92
CA PHE A 210 13.76 8.46 2.02
C PHE A 210 14.12 7.19 1.25
N GLU A 211 13.70 6.02 1.75
CA GLU A 211 13.97 4.72 1.13
C GLU A 211 12.92 4.38 0.06
N ALA A 212 11.67 4.78 0.29
CA ALA A 212 10.57 4.59 -0.65
C ALA A 212 9.52 5.70 -0.52
N ALA A 213 8.79 5.93 -1.61
CA ALA A 213 7.70 6.88 -1.65
C ALA A 213 6.45 6.36 -2.36
N PHE A 214 5.29 6.81 -1.90
CA PHE A 214 3.99 6.25 -2.25
C PHE A 214 3.06 7.27 -2.90
N GLY A 215 2.54 6.93 -4.07
CA GLY A 215 1.49 7.68 -4.75
C GLY A 215 0.09 7.25 -4.32
N GLN A 216 -0.91 7.70 -5.09
CA GLN A 216 -2.32 7.26 -4.97
C GLN A 216 -2.83 6.58 -6.25
N ASN A 217 -1.93 6.17 -7.14
CA ASN A 217 -2.28 5.35 -8.30
C ASN A 217 -2.54 3.91 -7.86
N SER A 218 -3.66 3.33 -8.32
CA SER A 218 -4.03 1.95 -7.99
C SER A 218 -3.13 0.95 -8.71
N GLY A 219 -2.61 -0.04 -7.98
CA GLY A 219 -1.73 -1.07 -8.50
C GLY A 219 -1.07 -1.85 -7.37
N VAL A 220 -0.33 -2.89 -7.73
CA VAL A 220 0.38 -3.74 -6.75
C VAL A 220 1.84 -3.34 -6.71
N ALA A 221 2.38 -3.12 -5.51
CA ALA A 221 3.73 -2.64 -5.30
C ALA A 221 4.77 -3.72 -5.64
N HIS A 222 5.83 -3.33 -6.34
CA HIS A 222 6.92 -4.20 -6.78
C HIS A 222 8.19 -3.39 -7.11
N GLY A 223 9.37 -4.01 -7.13
CA GLY A 223 10.64 -3.30 -7.38
C GLY A 223 10.96 -2.97 -8.85
N TYR A 224 10.25 -3.55 -9.83
CA TYR A 224 10.62 -3.48 -11.26
C TYR A 224 10.73 -2.06 -11.88
N ASN A 225 10.01 -1.07 -11.34
CA ASN A 225 10.06 0.33 -11.81
C ASN A 225 10.50 1.31 -10.72
N GLY A 226 11.27 0.84 -9.74
CA GLY A 226 11.77 1.65 -8.62
C GLY A 226 10.77 1.78 -7.46
N PHE A 227 11.20 2.53 -6.45
CA PHE A 227 10.56 2.57 -5.13
C PHE A 227 9.98 3.93 -4.74
N PHE A 228 10.05 4.94 -5.61
CA PHE A 228 9.61 6.31 -5.31
C PHE A 228 8.26 6.68 -5.93
N GLU A 229 7.56 5.71 -6.51
CA GLU A 229 6.22 5.84 -7.10
C GLU A 229 5.36 4.60 -6.77
N LEU A 230 5.58 4.00 -5.59
CA LEU A 230 4.88 2.77 -5.22
C LEU A 230 3.36 2.99 -5.17
N PRO A 231 2.55 2.13 -5.82
CA PRO A 231 1.12 2.29 -5.90
C PRO A 231 0.42 1.92 -4.60
N ARG A 232 -0.76 2.53 -4.38
CA ARG A 232 -1.65 2.22 -3.25
C ARG A 232 -3.09 2.15 -3.71
N PHE A 233 -3.87 1.25 -3.13
CA PHE A 233 -5.31 1.20 -3.32
C PHE A 233 -6.00 2.09 -2.29
N ALA A 234 -6.50 3.24 -2.75
CA ALA A 234 -7.34 4.12 -1.95
C ALA A 234 -8.67 3.44 -1.61
N LEU A 235 -8.97 3.33 -0.31
CA LEU A 235 -10.25 2.85 0.20
C LEU A 235 -10.97 4.00 0.91
N ASN A 236 -12.21 4.24 0.49
CA ASN A 236 -13.12 5.24 1.03
C ASN A 236 -14.56 4.72 0.87
N GLU A 237 -15.59 5.49 1.21
CA GLU A 237 -16.97 5.00 1.19
C GLU A 237 -17.40 4.49 -0.19
N GLN A 238 -16.94 5.16 -1.25
CA GLN A 238 -17.22 4.76 -2.63
C GLN A 238 -16.45 3.50 -3.07
N TYR A 239 -15.25 3.29 -2.55
CA TYR A 239 -14.34 2.22 -2.98
C TYR A 239 -13.99 1.23 -1.85
N GLY A 240 -14.81 1.19 -0.81
CA GLY A 240 -14.62 0.41 0.40
C GLY A 240 -15.54 -0.79 0.49
N ASP A 241 -16.21 -1.19 -0.59
CA ASP A 241 -16.98 -2.43 -0.60
C ASP A 241 -16.07 -3.68 -0.64
N ARG A 242 -16.60 -4.81 -0.17
CA ARG A 242 -15.94 -6.13 -0.20
C ARG A 242 -15.32 -6.46 -1.55
N ASN A 243 -16.06 -6.34 -2.65
CA ASN A 243 -15.58 -6.77 -3.97
C ASN A 243 -14.37 -5.95 -4.40
N ARG A 244 -14.38 -4.65 -4.09
CA ARG A 244 -13.26 -3.75 -4.38
C ARG A 244 -12.04 -4.11 -3.56
N LEU A 245 -12.21 -4.36 -2.26
CA LEU A 245 -11.12 -4.83 -1.41
C LEU A 245 -10.54 -6.14 -1.94
N GLU A 246 -11.37 -7.16 -2.13
CA GLU A 246 -10.95 -8.49 -2.60
C GLU A 246 -10.22 -8.36 -3.95
N THR A 247 -10.71 -7.54 -4.88
CA THR A 247 -10.02 -7.28 -6.14
C THR A 247 -8.62 -6.70 -5.92
N ALA A 248 -8.44 -5.79 -4.96
CA ALA A 248 -7.15 -5.17 -4.67
C ALA A 248 -6.16 -6.14 -4.00
N ILE A 249 -6.58 -6.85 -2.95
CA ILE A 249 -5.72 -7.78 -2.18
C ILE A 249 -5.45 -9.11 -2.90
N ASN A 250 -6.22 -9.41 -3.96
CA ASN A 250 -5.93 -10.51 -4.90
C ASN A 250 -5.19 -10.04 -6.17
N GLY A 251 -4.81 -8.76 -6.24
CA GLY A 251 -4.09 -8.21 -7.38
C GLY A 251 -2.70 -8.82 -7.56
N LEU A 252 -2.22 -8.79 -8.80
CA LEU A 252 -0.84 -9.10 -9.17
C LEU A 252 -0.18 -7.85 -9.78
N PRO A 253 1.16 -7.75 -9.73
CA PRO A 253 1.85 -6.68 -10.42
C PRO A 253 1.72 -6.85 -11.94
N LEU A 254 1.39 -5.76 -12.64
CA LEU A 254 1.64 -5.63 -14.08
C LEU A 254 2.96 -4.87 -14.24
N LYS A 255 4.06 -5.63 -14.39
CA LYS A 255 5.43 -5.11 -14.40
C LYS A 255 5.71 -4.38 -15.71
N VAL A 256 5.95 -3.08 -15.61
CA VAL A 256 6.19 -2.18 -16.73
C VAL A 256 7.38 -1.28 -16.47
N ASN A 257 8.07 -0.83 -17.52
CA ASN A 257 9.12 0.18 -17.47
C ASN A 257 9.07 1.09 -18.72
N GLN A 258 10.05 1.99 -18.87
CA GLN A 258 10.11 2.93 -20.01
C GLN A 258 8.78 3.69 -20.22
N ILE A 259 8.18 4.14 -19.12
CA ILE A 259 6.87 4.80 -19.13
C ILE A 259 7.04 6.18 -19.78
N VAL A 260 6.11 6.54 -20.66
CA VAL A 260 6.05 7.84 -21.33
C VAL A 260 4.62 8.39 -21.17
N PRO A 261 4.42 9.67 -20.81
CA PRO A 261 5.46 10.57 -20.30
C PRO A 261 6.03 10.06 -18.98
N GLU A 262 7.29 10.40 -18.72
CA GLU A 262 7.96 10.05 -17.46
C GLU A 262 7.33 10.83 -16.29
N ASP A 263 7.09 12.14 -16.48
CA ASP A 263 6.37 12.97 -15.52
C ASP A 263 4.85 12.73 -15.60
N VAL A 264 4.19 12.82 -14.45
CA VAL A 264 2.73 12.77 -14.35
C VAL A 264 2.09 14.14 -14.60
N VAL A 265 2.83 15.23 -14.41
CA VAL A 265 2.41 16.58 -14.80
C VAL A 265 2.51 16.72 -16.32
N LEU A 266 1.36 16.97 -16.95
CA LEU A 266 1.24 16.93 -18.40
C LEU A 266 1.48 18.30 -19.02
N THR A 267 2.56 18.39 -19.80
CA THR A 267 2.79 19.54 -20.71
C THR A 267 2.04 19.41 -22.04
N THR A 268 1.50 18.22 -22.35
CA THR A 268 0.70 17.94 -23.54
C THR A 268 -0.48 17.05 -23.17
N ASN A 269 -1.69 17.46 -23.54
CA ASN A 269 -2.93 16.77 -23.19
C ASN A 269 -3.86 16.63 -24.42
N PRO A 270 -4.17 15.41 -24.90
CA PRO A 270 -3.83 14.12 -24.31
C PRO A 270 -2.33 13.78 -24.39
N PRO A 271 -1.80 13.03 -23.41
CA PRO A 271 -0.41 12.60 -23.44
C PRO A 271 -0.21 11.48 -24.46
N LEU A 272 1.01 11.40 -25.01
CA LEU A 272 1.50 10.22 -25.71
C LEU A 272 1.82 9.13 -24.68
N TYR A 273 0.78 8.45 -24.19
CA TYR A 273 0.92 7.48 -23.10
C TYR A 273 1.36 6.10 -23.59
N GLY A 274 2.38 5.51 -22.96
CA GLY A 274 2.77 4.14 -23.20
C GLY A 274 3.83 3.63 -22.24
N PHE A 275 4.04 2.32 -22.21
CA PHE A 275 5.03 1.66 -21.37
C PHE A 275 5.49 0.35 -22.03
N THR A 276 6.61 -0.20 -21.57
CA THR A 276 7.16 -1.47 -22.04
C THR A 276 6.92 -2.55 -20.98
N LEU A 277 6.33 -3.67 -21.39
CA LEU A 277 6.04 -4.82 -20.53
C LEU A 277 7.33 -5.62 -20.23
N SER A 278 7.52 -6.03 -18.96
CA SER A 278 8.62 -6.94 -18.58
C SER A 278 8.52 -8.30 -19.27
N ALA A 279 9.63 -9.06 -19.32
CA ALA A 279 9.75 -10.31 -20.05
C ALA A 279 8.71 -11.40 -19.66
N ASP A 280 8.33 -11.43 -18.39
CA ASP A 280 7.37 -12.35 -17.77
C ASP A 280 5.90 -11.97 -17.97
N MET A 281 5.62 -10.83 -18.63
CA MET A 281 4.27 -10.43 -19.05
C MET A 281 3.97 -10.91 -20.48
N ASP A 282 3.90 -12.23 -20.69
CA ASP A 282 3.81 -12.92 -21.99
C ASP A 282 2.41 -12.99 -22.62
N GLN A 283 1.44 -12.31 -22.01
CA GLN A 283 0.05 -12.23 -22.49
C GLN A 283 -0.27 -10.82 -23.02
N GLU A 284 0.68 -10.14 -23.65
CA GLU A 284 0.56 -8.73 -24.03
C GLU A 284 -0.70 -8.40 -24.86
N ARG A 285 -1.21 -9.34 -25.66
CA ARG A 285 -2.46 -9.18 -26.45
C ARG A 285 -3.73 -9.09 -25.58
N GLN A 286 -3.65 -9.53 -24.34
CA GLN A 286 -4.74 -9.49 -23.36
C GLN A 286 -4.72 -8.23 -22.49
N LEU A 287 -3.72 -7.35 -22.66
CA LEU A 287 -3.68 -6.06 -21.99
C LEU A 287 -4.91 -5.23 -22.34
N ARG A 288 -5.58 -4.68 -21.33
CA ARG A 288 -6.71 -3.76 -21.47
C ARG A 288 -6.45 -2.54 -20.62
N CYS A 289 -6.70 -1.36 -21.16
CA CYS A 289 -6.55 -0.11 -20.42
C CYS A 289 -7.87 0.66 -20.39
N PHE A 290 -8.11 1.36 -19.29
CA PHE A 290 -9.37 2.04 -19.01
C PHE A 290 -9.13 3.42 -18.43
N ASN A 291 -10.01 4.36 -18.74
CA ASN A 291 -10.11 5.67 -18.12
C ASN A 291 -11.56 5.94 -17.71
N SER A 292 -11.77 6.66 -16.61
CA SER A 292 -13.11 6.91 -16.06
C SER A 292 -14.05 7.68 -16.99
N LYS A 293 -13.53 8.53 -17.88
CA LYS A 293 -14.33 9.29 -18.86
C LYS A 293 -14.56 8.50 -20.14
N TYR A 294 -13.52 7.85 -20.65
CA TYR A 294 -13.55 7.23 -21.98
C TYR A 294 -13.88 5.73 -21.95
N GLY A 295 -13.97 5.13 -20.77
CA GLY A 295 -14.14 3.68 -20.63
C GLY A 295 -12.89 2.95 -21.13
N LYS A 296 -13.10 1.90 -21.92
CA LYS A 296 -12.01 1.11 -22.52
C LYS A 296 -11.27 1.95 -23.57
N LEU A 297 -9.94 1.97 -23.47
CA LEU A 297 -9.03 2.68 -24.37
C LEU A 297 -8.48 1.74 -25.44
N ASP A 298 -8.05 2.34 -26.56
CA ASP A 298 -7.35 1.62 -27.62
C ASP A 298 -5.88 1.41 -27.23
N VAL A 299 -5.43 0.16 -27.33
CA VAL A 299 -4.06 -0.27 -26.97
C VAL A 299 -3.41 -0.88 -28.19
N ALA A 300 -2.33 -0.26 -28.67
CA ALA A 300 -1.48 -0.82 -29.72
C ALA A 300 -0.26 -1.51 -29.09
N ILE A 301 0.03 -2.74 -29.52
CA ILE A 301 1.16 -3.52 -29.04
C ILE A 301 2.20 -3.65 -30.16
N ILE A 302 3.43 -3.21 -29.90
CA ILE A 302 4.57 -3.28 -30.82
C ILE A 302 5.71 -4.02 -30.11
N GLY A 303 5.87 -5.32 -30.41
CA GLY A 303 6.70 -6.19 -29.57
C GLY A 303 6.15 -6.23 -28.15
N ARG A 304 6.89 -5.71 -27.17
CA ARG A 304 6.44 -5.56 -25.77
C ARG A 304 5.99 -4.15 -25.39
N ARG A 305 6.10 -3.20 -26.33
CA ARG A 305 5.68 -1.81 -26.11
C ARG A 305 4.17 -1.72 -26.24
N ALA A 306 3.52 -1.21 -25.20
CA ALA A 306 2.12 -0.82 -25.24
C ALA A 306 2.01 0.70 -25.43
N GLU A 307 1.25 1.12 -26.44
CA GLU A 307 0.87 2.51 -26.67
C GLU A 307 -0.63 2.66 -26.49
N ILE A 308 -1.03 3.54 -25.58
CA ILE A 308 -2.41 3.74 -25.17
C ILE A 308 -2.91 5.03 -25.83
N ARG A 309 -3.91 4.91 -26.70
CA ARG A 309 -4.49 6.05 -27.41
C ARG A 309 -5.65 6.63 -26.62
N MET A 310 -5.59 7.93 -26.35
CA MET A 310 -6.68 8.68 -25.73
C MET A 310 -7.58 9.27 -26.81
N PRO A 311 -8.91 9.10 -26.72
CA PRO A 311 -9.85 9.74 -27.66
C PRO A 311 -9.87 11.27 -27.58
N GLY A 312 -9.37 11.85 -26.49
CA GLY A 312 -9.26 13.28 -26.29
C GLY A 312 -8.56 13.62 -24.96
N PRO A 313 -8.53 14.91 -24.59
CA PRO A 313 -7.84 15.36 -23.38
C PRO A 313 -8.35 14.68 -22.10
N LEU A 314 -7.42 14.31 -21.24
CA LEU A 314 -7.70 13.91 -19.87
C LEU A 314 -8.24 15.12 -19.10
N VAL A 315 -9.29 14.92 -18.32
CA VAL A 315 -9.98 15.99 -17.58
C VAL A 315 -10.19 15.58 -16.12
N GLY A 316 -10.36 16.58 -15.26
CA GLY A 316 -10.45 16.41 -13.81
C GLY A 316 -9.10 16.63 -13.13
N LYS A 317 -9.09 16.66 -11.80
CA LYS A 317 -7.88 16.99 -11.02
C LYS A 317 -6.79 15.92 -11.12
N ARG A 318 -7.20 14.66 -11.10
CA ARG A 318 -6.31 13.48 -11.05
C ARG A 318 -6.84 12.35 -11.95
N PRO A 319 -6.98 12.56 -13.27
CA PRO A 319 -7.41 11.52 -14.19
C PRO A 319 -6.45 10.33 -14.13
N ARG A 320 -7.01 9.12 -14.26
CA ARG A 320 -6.25 7.87 -14.16
C ARG A 320 -6.41 7.03 -15.40
N VAL A 321 -5.37 6.27 -15.70
CA VAL A 321 -5.41 5.19 -16.68
C VAL A 321 -5.04 3.91 -15.95
N ASN A 322 -5.97 2.96 -15.90
CA ASN A 322 -5.76 1.67 -15.28
C ASN A 322 -5.62 0.61 -16.37
N CYS A 323 -4.50 -0.08 -16.39
CA CYS A 323 -4.23 -1.18 -17.30
C CYS A 323 -4.22 -2.50 -16.52
N THR A 324 -4.95 -3.48 -17.05
CA THR A 324 -5.06 -4.81 -16.46
C THR A 324 -4.74 -5.90 -17.48
N MET A 325 -4.27 -7.03 -16.97
CA MET A 325 -3.99 -8.23 -17.75
C MET A 325 -4.36 -9.46 -16.91
N PRO A 326 -4.95 -10.51 -17.50
CA PRO A 326 -5.20 -11.74 -16.75
C PRO A 326 -3.93 -12.33 -16.15
N GLY A 327 -4.05 -12.86 -14.94
CA GLY A 327 -3.01 -13.59 -14.23
C GLY A 327 -3.44 -15.02 -13.91
N PRO A 328 -2.55 -15.81 -13.27
CA PRO A 328 -2.89 -17.15 -12.80
C PRO A 328 -4.03 -17.12 -11.76
N GLU A 329 -4.70 -18.26 -11.61
CA GLU A 329 -5.74 -18.47 -10.59
C GLU A 329 -6.91 -17.47 -10.64
N GLY A 330 -7.20 -16.92 -11.82
CA GLY A 330 -8.27 -15.93 -12.01
C GLY A 330 -7.95 -14.55 -11.41
N ARG A 331 -6.70 -14.32 -10.99
CA ARG A 331 -6.23 -13.00 -10.51
C ARG A 331 -5.97 -12.04 -11.65
N TRP A 332 -5.91 -10.75 -11.35
CA TRP A 332 -5.64 -9.70 -12.32
C TRP A 332 -4.32 -9.01 -12.03
N ARG A 333 -3.48 -8.88 -13.05
CA ARG A 333 -2.33 -7.98 -13.03
C ARG A 333 -2.80 -6.55 -13.21
N TRP A 334 -2.27 -5.62 -12.42
CA TRP A 334 -2.79 -4.25 -12.35
C TRP A 334 -1.65 -3.22 -12.38
N PHE A 335 -1.74 -2.25 -13.28
CA PHE A 335 -0.91 -1.04 -13.30
C PHE A 335 -1.79 0.18 -13.54
N GLY A 336 -1.83 1.09 -12.57
CA GLY A 336 -2.49 2.38 -12.70
C GLY A 336 -1.47 3.51 -12.77
N ARG A 337 -1.73 4.47 -13.66
CA ARG A 337 -1.03 5.75 -13.73
C ARG A 337 -2.02 6.87 -13.50
N GLN A 338 -1.68 7.79 -12.61
CA GLN A 338 -2.41 9.04 -12.39
C GLN A 338 -1.67 10.15 -13.14
N PHE A 339 -2.42 11.05 -13.77
CA PHE A 339 -1.88 12.22 -14.47
C PHE A 339 -2.41 13.50 -13.84
N LEU A 340 -1.68 14.58 -14.05
CA LEU A 340 -1.96 15.94 -13.62
C LEU A 340 -2.00 16.84 -14.86
N PRO A 341 -3.17 17.00 -15.51
CA PRO A 341 -3.32 17.95 -16.60
C PRO A 341 -3.31 19.39 -16.05
N GLU A 342 -2.50 20.26 -16.64
CA GLU A 342 -2.54 21.71 -16.38
C GLU A 342 -3.80 22.39 -16.92
#